data_AF-A0A531M6U1-F1
#
_entry.id   AF-A0A531M6U1-F1
#
_cell.length_a   1.000
_cell.length_b   1.000
_cell.length_c   1.000
_cell.angle_alpha   90.00
_cell.angle_beta   90.00
_cell.angle_gamma   90.00
#
_symmetry.space_group_name_H-M   'P 1'
#
loop_
_entity.id
_entity.type
_entity.pdbx_description
1 polymer ?
#
loop_
_entity_poly.entity_id
_entity_poly.type
_entity_poly.pdbx_seq_one_letter_code
_entity_poly.pdbx_strand_id
1 'polypeptide(L)' 'MSSVTTVIVGAGHAGLAMSRCLAERAIDHVLLERGEIAHSWRTERWDSLRLLTPNWQSRLPGFR' A
#
# COMPACT_ATOMS: atom_id res chain seq x y z
N MET A 1 -14.87 -19.84 -12.01
CA MET A 1 -14.40 -18.49 -11.63
C MET A 1 -13.50 -18.64 -10.43
N SER A 2 -12.32 -18.00 -10.42
CA SER A 2 -11.46 -18.02 -9.22
C SER A 2 -12.06 -17.09 -8.16
N SER A 3 -12.19 -17.55 -6.93
CA SER A 3 -12.54 -16.73 -5.77
C SER A 3 -11.27 -16.21 -5.09
N VAL A 4 -11.41 -15.10 -4.36
CA VAL A 4 -10.37 -14.56 -3.49
C VAL A 4 -10.97 -14.25 -2.12
N THR A 5 -10.25 -14.49 -1.04
CA THR A 5 -10.71 -14.25 0.33
C THR A 5 -10.87 -12.77 0.64
N THR A 6 -10.01 -11.90 0.12
CA THR A 6 -10.10 -10.46 0.37
C THR A 6 -9.76 -9.63 -0.86
N VAL A 7 -10.57 -8.60 -1.11
CA VAL A 7 -10.28 -7.55 -2.10
C VAL A 7 -9.97 -6.27 -1.37
N ILE A 8 -8.79 -5.70 -1.64
CA ILE A 8 -8.37 -4.39 -1.13
C ILE A 8 -8.57 -3.38 -2.26
N VAL A 9 -9.40 -2.36 -2.02
CA VAL A 9 -9.60 -1.26 -2.97
C VAL A 9 -8.64 -0.11 -2.62
N GLY A 10 -7.68 0.12 -3.51
CA GLY A 10 -6.59 1.10 -3.38
C GLY A 10 -5.23 0.44 -3.10
N ALA A 11 -4.25 0.71 -3.95
CA ALA A 11 -2.84 0.30 -3.76
C ALA A 11 -1.95 1.48 -3.32
N GLY A 12 -2.51 2.37 -2.50
CA GLY A 12 -1.76 3.37 -1.74
C GLY A 12 -1.07 2.77 -0.50
N HIS A 13 -0.52 3.63 0.36
CA HIS A 13 0.21 3.23 1.57
C HIS A 13 -0.58 2.27 2.49
N ALA A 14 -1.88 2.52 2.71
CA ALA A 14 -2.73 1.70 3.56
C ALA A 14 -3.03 0.33 2.94
N GLY A 15 -3.31 0.29 1.63
CA GLY A 15 -3.55 -0.96 0.92
C GLY A 15 -2.32 -1.87 0.87
N LEU A 16 -1.14 -1.28 0.63
CA LEU A 16 0.14 -1.99 0.67
C LEU A 16 0.47 -2.49 2.09
N ALA A 17 0.21 -1.70 3.11
CA ALA A 17 0.38 -2.13 4.50
C ALA A 17 -0.51 -3.33 4.83
N MET A 18 -1.79 -3.27 4.46
CA MET A 18 -2.74 -4.36 4.70
C MET A 18 -2.35 -5.61 3.91
N SER A 19 -1.94 -5.46 2.66
CA SER A 19 -1.44 -6.55 1.82
C SER A 19 -0.33 -7.32 2.50
N ARG A 20 0.66 -6.60 3.06
CA ARG A 20 1.76 -7.22 3.80
C ARG A 20 1.27 -8.02 5.01
N CYS A 21 0.36 -7.45 5.79
CA CYS A 21 -0.21 -8.12 6.96
C CYS A 21 -1.01 -9.39 6.59
N LEU A 22 -1.75 -9.38 5.47
CA LEU A 22 -2.47 -10.55 4.97
C LEU A 22 -1.52 -11.63 4.42
N ALA A 23 -0.48 -11.21 3.71
CA ALA A 23 0.55 -12.12 3.19
C ALA A 23 1.28 -12.85 4.33
N GLU A 24 1.61 -12.16 5.42
CA GLU A 24 2.22 -12.78 6.62
C GLU A 24 1.32 -13.81 7.31
N ARG A 25 0.01 -13.77 7.05
CA ARG A 25 -0.99 -14.70 7.59
C ARG A 25 -1.42 -15.75 6.56
N ALA A 26 -0.79 -15.81 5.40
CA ALA A 26 -1.15 -16.70 4.29
C ALA A 26 -2.61 -16.56 3.83
N ILE A 27 -3.17 -15.36 3.92
CA ILE A 27 -4.53 -15.05 3.43
C ILE A 27 -4.41 -14.55 2.00
N ASP A 28 -5.09 -15.21 1.06
CA ASP A 28 -5.13 -14.81 -0.34
C ASP A 28 -5.92 -13.51 -0.51
N HIS A 29 -5.34 -12.59 -1.26
CA HIS A 29 -5.94 -11.28 -1.48
C HIS A 29 -5.46 -10.66 -2.78
N VAL A 30 -6.23 -9.71 -3.29
CA VAL A 30 -5.89 -8.90 -4.47
C VAL A 30 -6.07 -7.42 -4.17
N LEU A 31 -5.25 -6.58 -4.79
CA LEU A 31 -5.32 -5.13 -4.69
C LEU A 31 -5.81 -4.57 -6.03
N LEU A 32 -6.78 -3.66 -5.97
CA LEU A 32 -7.29 -2.97 -7.15
C LEU A 32 -6.97 -1.48 -7.01
N GLU A 33 -6.22 -0.92 -7.96
CA GLU A 33 -5.85 0.49 -8.00
C GLU A 33 -6.27 1.09 -9.34
N ARG A 34 -6.72 2.36 -9.32
CA ARG A 34 -7.16 3.07 -10.52
C ARG A 34 -5.98 3.39 -11.44
N GLY A 35 -4.83 3.72 -10.85
CA GLY A 35 -3.60 4.08 -11.57
C GLY A 35 -2.45 3.12 -11.29
N GLU A 36 -1.26 3.67 -11.14
CA GLU A 36 -0.08 2.92 -10.72
C GLU A 36 -0.10 2.62 -9.21
N ILE A 37 0.70 1.64 -8.78
CA ILE A 37 0.94 1.39 -7.35
C ILE A 37 1.40 2.70 -6.69
N ALA A 38 0.76 3.09 -5.59
CA ALA A 38 0.96 4.36 -4.90
C ALA A 38 0.77 5.60 -5.79
N HIS A 39 -0.19 5.58 -6.73
CA HIS A 39 -0.46 6.65 -7.71
C HIS A 39 -0.39 8.05 -7.10
N SER A 40 -1.19 8.34 -6.07
CA SER A 40 -1.21 9.68 -5.47
C SER A 40 0.13 10.18 -4.96
N TRP A 41 1.06 9.28 -4.58
CA TRP A 41 2.42 9.65 -4.17
C TRP A 41 3.36 9.87 -5.36
N ARG A 42 3.16 9.13 -6.45
CA ARG A 42 4.02 9.18 -7.64
C ARG A 42 3.65 10.30 -8.60
N THR A 43 2.37 10.64 -8.70
CA THR A 43 1.84 11.51 -9.76
C THR A 43 1.09 12.74 -9.24
N GLU A 44 0.55 12.70 -8.01
CA GLU A 44 -0.32 13.75 -7.46
C GLU A 44 0.35 14.52 -6.30
N ARG A 45 1.69 14.49 -6.19
CA ARG A 45 2.46 15.30 -5.22
C ARG A 45 3.36 16.29 -5.93
N TRP A 46 3.64 17.39 -5.24
CA TRP A 46 4.62 18.39 -5.66
C TRP A 46 6.05 17.87 -5.48
N ASP A 47 6.96 18.23 -6.39
CA ASP A 47 8.35 17.76 -6.41
C ASP A 47 9.12 18.06 -5.10
N SER A 48 8.76 19.16 -4.45
CA SER A 48 9.36 19.61 -3.19
C SER A 48 8.78 18.93 -1.95
N LEU A 49 7.79 18.03 -2.09
CA LEU A 49 7.15 17.39 -0.95
C LEU A 49 8.18 16.62 -0.13
N ARG A 50 8.18 16.85 1.18
CA ARG A 50 8.88 16.05 2.18
C ARG A 50 7.90 15.70 3.29
N LEU A 51 8.11 14.54 3.91
CA LEU A 51 7.35 14.18 5.11
C LEU A 51 7.86 15.01 6.29
N LEU A 52 6.95 15.38 7.19
CA LEU A 52 7.27 16.13 8.41
C LEU A 52 7.79 15.22 9.52
N THR A 53 7.69 13.90 9.34
CA THR A 53 8.13 12.88 10.27
C THR A 53 9.38 12.18 9.75
N PRO A 54 10.30 11.76 10.63
CA PRO A 54 11.42 10.92 10.23
C PRO A 54 10.95 9.61 9.58
N ASN A 55 11.77 9.04 8.69
CA ASN A 55 11.43 7.81 7.97
C ASN A 55 11.01 6.67 8.90
N TRP A 56 11.58 6.57 10.11
CA TRP A 56 11.25 5.51 11.07
C TRP A 56 9.81 5.57 11.58
N GLN A 57 9.18 6.75 11.57
CA GLN A 57 7.80 6.94 12.01
C GLN A 57 6.79 6.64 10.89
N SER A 58 7.24 6.62 9.62
CA SER A 58 6.40 6.41 8.43
C SER A 58 6.59 5.04 7.79
N ARG A 59 7.24 4.09 8.49
CA ARG A 59 7.52 2.75 7.96
C ARG A 59 6.23 1.96 7.77
N LEU A 60 6.19 1.22 6.66
CA LEU A 60 5.17 0.19 6.44
C LEU A 60 5.61 -1.13 7.08
N PRO A 61 4.67 -2.05 7.37
CA PRO A 61 5.00 -3.40 7.83
C PRO A 61 6.09 -4.05 6.96
N GLY A 62 7.08 -4.68 7.60
CA GLY A 62 8.20 -5.33 6.92
C GLY A 62 9.42 -4.44 6.62
N PHE A 63 9.34 -3.12 6.82
CA PHE A 63 10.50 -2.22 6.66
C PHE A 63 11.17 -1.89 8.01
N ARG A 64 12.51 -1.97 8.05
CA ARG A 64 13.34 -1.69 9.24
C ARG A 64 14.27 -0.49 9.04
#